data_AF-A0A1H0WY20-F1
#
_entry.id   AF-A0A1H0WY20-F1
#
_cell.length_a   1.000
_cell.length_b   1.000
_cell.length_c   1.000
_cell.angle_alpha   90.00
_cell.angle_beta   90.00
_cell.angle_gamma   90.00
#
_symmetry.space_group_name_H-M   'P 1'
#
loop_
_entity.id
_entity.type
_entity.pdbx_description
1 polymer ?
#
loop_
_entity_poly.entity_id
_entity_poly.type
_entity_poly.pdbx_seq_one_letter_code
_entity_poly.pdbx_strand_id
1 'polypeptide(L)'
;MLIDAVTHRRVDVLPDRKAATLAGWLREHRGVEVVCRDGSAAYAEAIRQAVPHAVQASDRWHLWHNLAAAVEKTVIAHATCWNTTPTPRTRRWPHARTRKRFAAVHALLAQGAGLLECARCLGWALNTVKRYARAQRVEELLRPPRYGACLVDRHRDLVRQRLAEKVPVTRILAEIREQGYTGSANLLVRYINQGRADPERVAPAPRRLVSWLMSRPSDLPDHTRRHLDDLIAACPETTTLAARVREFAAILTGRRGEDLSGWIATTRADALPGFDSYLNGLDKDLDAAVAGLTVPYSNGPTEGVNTKIKLLKRQTYGKASFSLLRKRILLTG
;
A
#
# COMPACT_ATOMS: atom_id res chain seq x y z
N MET A 1 -17.54 5.90 17.32
CA MET A 1 -18.28 7.02 16.71
C MET A 1 -19.25 6.40 15.73
N LEU A 2 -20.45 6.93 15.68
CA LEU A 2 -21.54 6.53 14.80
C LEU A 2 -21.82 7.70 13.86
N ILE A 3 -21.92 7.39 12.58
CA ILE A 3 -22.19 8.33 11.51
C ILE A 3 -23.36 7.77 10.72
N ASP A 4 -24.26 8.67 10.32
CA ASP A 4 -25.37 8.35 9.46
C ASP A 4 -24.84 8.04 8.06
N ALA A 5 -25.14 6.85 7.55
CA ALA A 5 -24.61 6.36 6.28
C ALA A 5 -25.11 7.12 5.04
N VAL A 6 -26.19 7.90 5.17
CA VAL A 6 -26.80 8.67 4.06
C VAL A 6 -26.30 10.11 4.07
N THR A 7 -26.44 10.77 5.22
CA THR A 7 -26.17 12.21 5.40
C THR A 7 -24.72 12.48 5.78
N HIS A 8 -23.96 11.45 6.17
CA HIS A 8 -22.61 11.53 6.71
C HIS A 8 -22.51 12.41 7.97
N ARG A 9 -23.64 12.70 8.62
CA ARG A 9 -23.67 13.47 9.86
C ARG A 9 -23.29 12.57 11.04
N ARG A 10 -22.62 13.17 12.02
CA ARG A 10 -22.23 12.48 13.25
C ARG A 10 -23.50 12.25 14.07
N VAL A 11 -23.83 10.99 14.31
CA VAL A 11 -24.97 10.59 15.13
C VAL A 11 -24.57 10.57 16.59
N ASP A 12 -23.47 9.87 16.90
CA ASP A 12 -23.00 9.76 18.27
C ASP A 12 -21.48 9.48 18.37
N VAL A 13 -20.91 9.71 19.55
CA VAL A 13 -19.60 9.22 19.97
C VAL A 13 -19.81 8.39 21.22
N LEU A 14 -19.59 7.08 21.11
CA LEU A 14 -19.63 6.16 22.25
C LEU A 14 -18.40 6.35 23.17
N PRO A 15 -18.54 6.10 24.49
CA PRO A 15 -17.49 6.29 25.48
C PRO A 15 -16.30 5.35 25.31
N ASP A 16 -16.53 4.16 24.74
CA ASP A 16 -15.51 3.17 24.47
C ASP A 16 -15.77 2.40 23.17
N ARG A 17 -14.92 1.42 22.89
CA ARG A 17 -14.98 0.54 21.72
C ARG A 17 -15.55 -0.85 22.04
N LYS A 18 -16.30 -1.00 23.14
CA LYS A 18 -16.78 -2.30 23.58
C LYS A 18 -18.06 -2.70 22.83
N ALA A 19 -18.17 -3.98 22.51
CA ALA A 19 -19.35 -4.59 21.90
C ALA A 19 -20.64 -4.32 22.70
N ALA A 20 -20.57 -4.45 24.04
CA ALA A 20 -21.71 -4.20 24.92
C ALA A 20 -22.24 -2.76 24.83
N THR A 21 -21.34 -1.78 24.75
CA THR A 21 -21.70 -0.36 24.61
C THR A 21 -22.41 -0.10 23.28
N LEU A 22 -21.91 -0.67 22.18
CA LEU A 22 -22.56 -0.57 20.87
C LEU A 22 -23.94 -1.25 20.88
N ALA A 23 -24.04 -2.46 21.44
CA ALA A 23 -25.30 -3.19 21.51
C ALA A 23 -26.36 -2.45 22.34
N GLY A 24 -25.97 -1.86 23.48
CA GLY A 24 -26.86 -1.01 24.28
C GLY A 24 -27.40 0.16 23.48
N TRP A 25 -26.50 0.90 22.81
CA TRP A 25 -26.89 2.03 21.97
C TRP A 25 -27.85 1.63 20.84
N LEU A 26 -27.59 0.51 20.16
CA LEU A 26 -28.43 0.01 19.06
C LEU A 26 -29.84 -0.40 19.53
N ARG A 27 -29.99 -0.94 20.75
CA ARG A 27 -31.31 -1.28 21.30
C ARG A 27 -32.16 -0.04 21.60
N GLU A 28 -31.51 1.05 22.00
CA GLU A 28 -32.17 2.33 22.28
C GLU A 28 -32.53 3.08 20.99
N HIS A 29 -31.80 2.85 19.89
CA HIS A 29 -32.00 3.52 18.60
C HIS A 29 -32.63 2.56 17.59
N ARG A 30 -33.95 2.37 17.70
CA ARG A 30 -34.73 1.51 16.78
C ARG A 30 -34.80 2.12 15.37
N GLY A 31 -34.85 1.26 14.35
CA GLY A 31 -34.99 1.66 12.94
C GLY A 31 -33.69 1.61 12.13
N VAL A 32 -32.61 1.06 12.69
CA VAL A 32 -31.37 0.85 11.93
C VAL A 32 -31.56 -0.30 10.93
N GLU A 33 -31.58 0.02 9.64
CA GLU A 33 -31.74 -0.99 8.57
C GLU A 33 -30.41 -1.54 8.06
N VAL A 34 -29.35 -0.71 8.05
CA VAL A 34 -28.03 -1.09 7.56
C VAL A 34 -26.95 -0.62 8.52
N VAL A 35 -25.99 -1.49 8.83
CA VAL A 35 -24.80 -1.15 9.63
C VAL A 35 -23.55 -1.39 8.81
N CYS A 36 -22.89 -0.32 8.39
CA CYS A 36 -21.55 -0.40 7.82
C CYS A 36 -20.54 -0.58 8.95
N ARG A 37 -19.75 -1.66 8.92
CA ARG A 37 -18.75 -1.94 9.96
C ARG A 37 -17.40 -2.34 9.38
N ASP A 38 -16.38 -2.23 10.23
CA ASP A 38 -15.09 -2.85 9.98
C ASP A 38 -15.18 -4.38 10.17
N GLY A 39 -14.07 -5.08 9.93
CA GLY A 39 -13.99 -6.53 10.11
C GLY A 39 -14.01 -7.01 11.57
N SER A 40 -14.51 -6.23 12.52
CA SER A 40 -14.56 -6.58 13.94
C SER A 40 -15.64 -7.64 14.23
N ALA A 41 -15.20 -8.86 14.57
CA ALA A 41 -16.09 -9.94 15.00
C ALA A 41 -16.93 -9.56 16.24
N ALA A 42 -16.35 -8.78 17.15
CA ALA A 42 -17.05 -8.32 18.36
C ALA A 42 -18.20 -7.36 18.03
N TYR A 43 -18.03 -6.48 17.05
CA TYR A 43 -19.11 -5.62 16.58
C TYR A 43 -20.12 -6.38 15.74
N ALA A 44 -19.68 -7.32 14.90
CA ALA A 44 -20.58 -8.18 14.14
C ALA A 44 -21.58 -8.90 15.06
N GLU A 45 -21.06 -9.45 16.17
CA GLU A 45 -21.88 -10.14 17.17
C GLU A 45 -22.78 -9.18 17.95
N ALA A 46 -22.27 -8.01 18.35
CA ALA A 46 -23.09 -6.97 19.00
C ALA A 46 -24.28 -6.55 18.12
N ILE A 47 -24.06 -6.38 16.82
CA ILE A 47 -25.10 -5.99 15.85
C ILE A 47 -26.12 -7.12 15.69
N ARG A 48 -25.68 -8.38 15.51
CA ARG A 48 -26.59 -9.55 15.43
C ARG A 48 -27.50 -9.64 16.65
N GLN A 49 -26.96 -9.41 17.85
CA GLN A 49 -27.73 -9.50 19.08
C GLN A 49 -28.67 -8.31 19.32
N ALA A 50 -28.28 -7.10 18.89
CA ALA A 50 -29.05 -5.89 19.16
C ALA A 50 -30.10 -5.59 18.09
N VAL A 51 -29.76 -5.80 16.81
CA VAL A 51 -30.58 -5.47 15.64
C VAL A 51 -30.46 -6.58 14.59
N PRO A 52 -30.99 -7.78 14.83
CA PRO A 52 -30.81 -8.94 13.95
C PRO A 52 -31.38 -8.77 12.53
N HIS A 53 -32.32 -7.85 12.34
CA HIS A 53 -32.91 -7.51 11.05
C HIS A 53 -32.05 -6.56 10.22
N ALA A 54 -31.06 -5.90 10.83
CA ALA A 54 -30.21 -4.95 10.13
C ALA A 54 -29.21 -5.66 9.24
N VAL A 55 -29.12 -5.24 7.99
CA VAL A 55 -28.11 -5.72 7.05
C VAL A 55 -26.75 -5.21 7.50
N GLN A 56 -25.83 -6.12 7.79
CA GLN A 56 -24.45 -5.75 8.06
C GLN A 56 -23.71 -5.61 6.75
N ALA A 57 -23.02 -4.49 6.54
CA ALA A 57 -22.24 -4.24 5.34
C ALA A 57 -20.77 -4.08 5.74
N SER A 58 -19.91 -4.95 5.20
CA SER A 58 -18.46 -4.86 5.39
C SER A 58 -17.90 -3.62 4.70
N ASP A 59 -16.97 -2.96 5.37
CA ASP A 59 -16.30 -1.81 4.79
C ASP A 59 -15.41 -2.20 3.60
N ARG A 60 -15.65 -1.53 2.48
CA ARG A 60 -14.95 -1.73 1.20
C ARG A 60 -13.44 -1.52 1.29
N TRP A 61 -13.01 -0.55 2.09
CA TRP A 61 -11.58 -0.31 2.28
C TRP A 61 -10.91 -1.52 2.91
N HIS A 62 -11.53 -2.13 3.93
CA HIS A 62 -11.00 -3.33 4.56
C HIS A 62 -10.98 -4.52 3.59
N LEU A 63 -12.03 -4.70 2.77
CA LEU A 63 -12.07 -5.76 1.75
C LEU A 63 -10.91 -5.62 0.75
N TRP A 64 -10.67 -4.40 0.25
CA TRP A 64 -9.59 -4.10 -0.68
C TRP A 64 -8.20 -4.15 -0.05
N HIS A 65 -8.06 -3.65 1.18
CA HIS A 65 -6.81 -3.66 1.93
C HIS A 65 -6.35 -5.08 2.26
N ASN A 66 -7.28 -5.94 2.69
CA ASN A 66 -6.98 -7.32 3.00
C ASN A 66 -6.64 -8.13 1.73
N LEU A 67 -7.28 -7.82 0.59
CA LEU A 67 -6.85 -8.35 -0.70
C LEU A 67 -5.41 -7.94 -1.03
N ALA A 68 -5.05 -6.67 -0.83
CA ALA A 68 -3.69 -6.18 -1.10
C ALA A 68 -2.64 -6.92 -0.25
N ALA A 69 -2.97 -7.26 0.99
CA ALA A 69 -2.11 -8.06 1.86
C ALA A 69 -1.93 -9.51 1.37
N ALA A 70 -2.98 -10.12 0.80
CA ALA A 70 -2.88 -11.43 0.15
C ALA A 70 -2.04 -11.35 -1.14
N VAL A 71 -2.29 -10.36 -1.98
CA VAL A 71 -1.51 -10.06 -3.20
C VAL A 71 -0.04 -9.86 -2.89
N GLU A 72 0.31 -9.16 -1.80
CA GLU A 72 1.72 -8.97 -1.38
C GLU A 72 2.42 -10.30 -1.11
N LYS A 73 1.73 -11.27 -0.50
CA LYS A 73 2.30 -12.61 -0.26
C LYS A 73 2.57 -13.35 -1.56
N THR A 74 1.62 -13.34 -2.50
CA THR A 74 1.80 -13.97 -3.81
C THR A 74 2.94 -13.31 -4.60
N VAL A 75 2.99 -11.98 -4.63
CA VAL A 75 4.06 -11.22 -5.29
C VAL A 75 5.43 -11.57 -4.70
N ILE A 76 5.54 -11.71 -3.38
CA ILE A 76 6.80 -12.11 -2.73
C ILE A 76 7.16 -13.57 -3.06
N ALA A 77 6.18 -14.48 -3.03
CA ALA A 77 6.40 -15.90 -3.33
C ALA A 77 6.92 -16.12 -4.75
N HIS A 78 6.40 -15.38 -5.72
CA HIS A 78 6.82 -15.44 -7.13
C HIS A 78 7.89 -14.40 -7.49
N ALA A 79 8.60 -13.84 -6.51
CA ALA A 79 9.63 -12.82 -6.75
C ALA A 79 10.69 -13.29 -7.75
N THR A 80 11.08 -14.56 -7.72
CA THR A 80 12.07 -15.13 -8.65
C THR A 80 11.60 -15.11 -10.11
N CYS A 81 10.30 -15.10 -10.37
CA CYS A 81 9.72 -15.09 -11.71
C CYS A 81 9.77 -13.70 -12.34
N TRP A 82 9.36 -12.66 -11.60
CA TRP A 82 9.26 -11.29 -12.14
C TRP A 82 10.48 -10.41 -11.83
N ASN A 83 11.34 -10.83 -10.91
CA ASN A 83 12.60 -10.16 -10.57
C ASN A 83 13.80 -10.89 -11.23
N THR A 84 13.67 -11.18 -12.53
CA THR A 84 14.69 -11.89 -13.33
C THR A 84 15.78 -10.97 -13.85
N THR A 85 15.58 -9.65 -13.81
CA THR A 85 16.65 -8.71 -14.15
C THR A 85 17.77 -8.85 -13.12
N PRO A 86 19.04 -9.03 -13.55
CA PRO A 86 20.16 -8.82 -12.66
C PRO A 86 19.95 -7.47 -11.98
N THR A 87 19.98 -7.44 -10.65
CA THR A 87 20.09 -6.19 -9.91
C THR A 87 21.13 -5.35 -10.64
N PRO A 88 20.81 -4.14 -11.15
CA PRO A 88 21.72 -3.42 -12.01
C PRO A 88 23.06 -3.38 -11.31
N ARG A 89 24.09 -3.90 -11.98
CA ARG A 89 25.48 -3.84 -11.54
C ARG A 89 25.69 -2.42 -11.05
N THR A 90 25.78 -2.27 -9.73
CA THR A 90 25.97 -1.02 -8.98
C THR A 90 26.50 0.13 -9.86
N ARG A 91 25.63 0.82 -10.62
CA ARG A 91 26.08 2.03 -11.32
C ARG A 91 26.34 3.02 -10.20
N ARG A 92 27.63 3.29 -10.02
CA ARG A 92 28.25 3.89 -8.84
C ARG A 92 27.54 5.19 -8.45
N TRP A 93 26.54 5.07 -7.60
CA TRP A 93 26.17 6.15 -6.71
C TRP A 93 27.23 6.24 -5.63
N PRO A 94 27.71 7.44 -5.26
CA PRO A 94 28.66 7.58 -4.16
C PRO A 94 27.98 7.27 -2.82
N HIS A 95 27.75 6.00 -2.53
CA HIS A 95 27.46 5.50 -1.19
C HIS A 95 28.75 5.33 -0.39
N ALA A 96 29.74 6.19 -0.64
CA ALA A 96 31.05 6.15 0.02
C ALA A 96 30.90 6.14 1.54
N ARG A 97 29.92 6.89 2.07
CA ARG A 97 29.60 6.92 3.50
C ARG A 97 29.06 5.58 4.00
N THR A 98 28.09 4.96 3.31
CA THR A 98 27.52 3.66 3.73
C THR A 98 28.56 2.55 3.63
N ARG A 99 29.37 2.54 2.56
CA ARG A 99 30.47 1.58 2.37
C ARG A 99 31.55 1.73 3.43
N LYS A 100 31.97 2.96 3.73
CA LYS A 100 32.94 3.25 4.80
C LYS A 100 32.41 2.83 6.17
N ARG A 101 31.11 3.05 6.44
CA ARG A 101 30.47 2.68 7.71
C ARG A 101 30.33 1.16 7.88
N PHE A 102 29.95 0.47 6.82
CA PHE A 102 29.91 -0.99 6.79
C PHE A 102 31.29 -1.59 7.05
N ALA A 103 32.31 -1.15 6.29
CA ALA A 103 33.67 -1.61 6.47
C ALA A 103 34.19 -1.38 7.89
N ALA A 104 33.96 -0.21 8.48
CA ALA A 104 34.38 0.11 9.83
C ALA A 104 33.73 -0.77 10.92
N VAL A 105 32.43 -1.08 10.78
CA VAL A 105 31.74 -1.98 11.73
C VAL A 105 32.21 -3.42 11.57
N HIS A 106 32.31 -3.93 10.35
CA HIS A 106 32.74 -5.31 10.12
C HIS A 106 34.22 -5.53 10.45
N ALA A 107 35.08 -4.51 10.32
CA ALA A 107 36.46 -4.60 10.78
C ALA A 107 36.56 -4.78 12.30
N LEU A 108 35.76 -4.05 13.08
CA LEU A 108 35.73 -4.21 14.55
C LEU A 108 35.11 -5.54 14.98
N LEU A 109 34.06 -6.00 14.29
CA LEU A 109 33.45 -7.30 14.56
C LEU A 109 34.41 -8.46 14.23
N ALA A 110 35.20 -8.34 13.16
CA ALA A 110 36.22 -9.33 12.81
C ALA A 110 37.35 -9.41 13.84
N GLN A 111 37.58 -8.33 14.60
CA GLN A 111 38.52 -8.28 15.73
C GLN A 111 37.89 -8.80 17.04
N GLY A 112 36.66 -9.30 17.02
CA GLY A 112 35.95 -9.85 18.19
C GLY A 112 35.26 -8.81 19.07
N ALA A 113 35.22 -7.53 18.66
CA ALA A 113 34.59 -6.48 19.45
C ALA A 113 33.06 -6.66 19.55
N GLY A 114 32.50 -6.45 20.74
CA GLY A 114 31.05 -6.47 20.94
C GLY A 114 30.33 -5.29 20.30
N LEU A 115 29.01 -5.38 20.10
CA LEU A 115 28.23 -4.30 19.45
C LEU A 115 28.25 -2.97 20.22
N LEU A 116 28.28 -3.01 21.56
CA LEU A 116 28.41 -1.82 22.41
C LEU A 116 29.80 -1.19 22.31
N GLU A 117 30.83 -2.01 22.19
CA GLU A 117 32.20 -1.57 22.01
C GLU A 117 32.39 -0.94 20.63
N CYS A 118 31.84 -1.55 19.59
CA CYS A 118 31.78 -0.96 18.25
C CYS A 118 31.10 0.43 18.27
N ALA A 119 30.01 0.59 19.04
CA ALA A 119 29.32 1.87 19.18
C ALA A 119 30.19 2.93 19.87
N ARG A 120 30.93 2.54 20.91
CA ARG A 120 31.86 3.41 21.64
C ARG A 120 33.06 3.82 20.78
N CYS A 121 33.72 2.87 20.12
CA CYS A 121 34.90 3.12 19.29
C CYS A 121 34.59 3.97 18.05
N LEU A 122 33.41 3.80 17.45
CA LEU A 122 32.99 4.56 16.27
C LEU A 122 32.26 5.87 16.61
N GLY A 123 31.87 6.08 17.87
CA GLY A 123 31.06 7.22 18.31
C GLY A 123 29.67 7.23 17.69
N TRP A 124 29.07 6.07 17.41
CA TRP A 124 27.76 5.95 16.76
C TRP A 124 26.71 5.37 17.72
N ALA A 125 25.45 5.77 17.54
CA ALA A 125 24.35 5.18 18.29
C ALA A 125 24.25 3.66 18.04
N LEU A 126 23.96 2.90 19.10
CA LEU A 126 23.90 1.42 19.06
C LEU A 126 22.98 0.87 17.96
N ASN A 127 21.85 1.52 17.70
CA ASN A 127 20.93 1.12 16.63
C ASN A 127 21.54 1.27 15.22
N THR A 128 22.46 2.22 15.05
CA THR A 128 23.22 2.37 13.80
C THR A 128 24.19 1.22 13.64
N VAL A 129 24.97 0.90 14.67
CA VAL A 129 25.90 -0.26 14.64
C VAL A 129 25.14 -1.56 14.41
N LYS A 130 24.04 -1.81 15.14
CA LYS A 130 23.15 -2.96 14.93
C LYS A 130 22.66 -3.06 13.48
N ARG A 131 22.31 -1.93 12.86
CA ARG A 131 21.88 -1.91 11.46
C ARG A 131 22.98 -2.36 10.51
N TYR A 132 24.22 -1.89 10.69
CA TYR A 132 25.34 -2.29 9.83
C TYR A 132 25.81 -3.73 10.12
N ALA A 133 25.90 -4.12 11.39
CA ALA A 133 26.33 -5.46 11.82
C ALA A 133 25.41 -6.59 11.36
N ARG A 134 24.11 -6.32 11.19
CA ARG A 134 23.13 -7.31 10.71
C ARG A 134 23.21 -7.57 9.21
N ALA A 135 23.81 -6.66 8.44
CA ALA A 135 23.94 -6.83 7.01
C ALA A 135 25.13 -7.74 6.72
N GLN A 136 24.95 -8.79 5.91
CA GLN A 136 26.05 -9.69 5.56
C GLN A 136 26.94 -9.10 4.45
N ARG A 137 26.37 -8.19 3.65
CA ARG A 137 27.01 -7.53 2.52
C ARG A 137 26.56 -6.08 2.44
N VAL A 138 27.42 -5.20 1.93
CA VAL A 138 27.16 -3.76 1.92
C VAL A 138 25.97 -3.40 1.03
N GLU A 139 25.69 -4.21 0.01
CA GLU A 139 24.60 -4.10 -0.95
C GLU A 139 23.23 -4.08 -0.25
N GLU A 140 23.06 -4.80 0.86
CA GLU A 140 21.81 -4.83 1.66
C GLU A 140 21.48 -3.49 2.32
N LEU A 141 22.48 -2.61 2.46
CA LEU A 141 22.35 -1.30 3.10
C LEU A 141 22.23 -0.15 2.09
N LEU A 142 22.53 -0.43 0.81
CA LEU A 142 22.42 0.56 -0.25
C LEU A 142 20.95 0.81 -0.54
N ARG A 143 20.50 2.05 -0.32
CA ARG A 143 19.15 2.46 -0.67
C ARG A 143 19.19 3.21 -2.00
N PRO A 144 18.30 2.91 -2.94
CA PRO A 144 18.18 3.71 -4.14
C PRO A 144 17.82 5.15 -3.75
N PRO A 145 18.51 6.15 -4.30
CA PRO A 145 18.16 7.55 -4.09
C PRO A 145 16.72 7.84 -4.55
N ARG A 146 15.99 8.65 -3.76
CA ARG A 146 14.65 9.14 -4.14
C ARG A 146 14.81 10.40 -4.96
N TYR A 147 14.51 10.32 -6.25
CA TYR A 147 14.46 11.50 -7.13
C TYR A 147 13.04 12.05 -7.20
N GLY A 148 12.93 13.38 -7.15
CA GLY A 148 11.70 14.06 -7.54
C GLY A 148 11.44 13.96 -9.04
N ALA A 149 10.21 14.27 -9.43
CA ALA A 149 9.85 14.42 -10.84
C ALA A 149 10.72 15.50 -11.51
N CYS A 150 11.04 15.30 -12.78
CA CYS A 150 11.82 16.18 -13.62
C CYS A 150 11.32 16.13 -15.07
N LEU A 151 11.73 17.12 -15.87
CA LEU A 151 11.26 17.28 -17.25
C LEU A 151 11.58 16.10 -18.18
N VAL A 152 12.55 15.25 -17.84
CA VAL A 152 12.94 14.07 -18.64
C VAL A 152 12.01 12.89 -18.35
N ASP A 153 11.27 12.88 -17.24
CA ASP A 153 10.43 11.73 -16.86
C ASP A 153 9.34 11.43 -17.89
N ARG A 154 8.79 12.45 -18.56
CA ARG A 154 7.79 12.27 -19.63
C ARG A 154 8.35 11.56 -20.87
N HIS A 155 9.66 11.65 -21.11
CA HIS A 155 10.34 11.02 -22.23
C HIS A 155 11.15 9.79 -21.80
N ARG A 156 10.96 9.28 -20.57
CA ARG A 156 11.79 8.21 -19.98
C ARG A 156 11.89 7.00 -20.90
N ASP A 157 10.79 6.61 -21.53
CA ASP A 157 10.73 5.38 -22.33
C ASP A 157 11.45 5.52 -23.66
N LEU A 158 11.29 6.67 -24.34
CA LEU A 158 12.07 6.97 -25.53
C LEU A 158 13.57 6.97 -25.20
N VAL A 159 13.96 7.65 -24.12
CA VAL A 159 15.35 7.67 -23.65
C VAL A 159 15.84 6.25 -23.35
N ARG A 160 15.04 5.43 -22.67
CA ARG A 160 15.39 4.04 -22.35
C ARG A 160 15.56 3.19 -23.60
N GLN A 161 14.60 3.23 -24.52
CA GLN A 161 14.63 2.47 -25.76
C GLN A 161 15.88 2.83 -26.57
N ARG A 162 16.13 4.12 -26.76
CA ARG A 162 17.28 4.62 -27.51
C ARG A 162 18.62 4.28 -26.84
N LEU A 163 18.67 4.25 -25.51
CA LEU A 163 19.84 3.76 -24.78
C LEU A 163 20.06 2.25 -24.98
N ALA A 164 19.01 1.44 -25.03
CA ALA A 164 19.11 0.00 -25.33
C ALA A 164 19.62 -0.24 -26.76
N GLU A 165 19.16 0.57 -27.71
CA GLU A 165 19.60 0.58 -29.12
C GLU A 165 21.00 1.22 -29.30
N LYS A 166 21.67 1.64 -28.21
CA LYS A 166 22.99 2.30 -28.21
C LYS A 166 23.05 3.59 -29.02
N VAL A 167 21.93 4.30 -29.13
CA VAL A 167 21.84 5.59 -29.83
C VAL A 167 22.58 6.68 -29.04
N PRO A 168 23.35 7.57 -29.70
CA PRO A 168 24.05 8.66 -29.02
C PRO A 168 23.11 9.61 -28.28
N VAL A 169 23.51 10.06 -27.09
CA VAL A 169 22.71 10.95 -26.21
C VAL A 169 22.31 12.27 -26.90
N THR A 170 23.13 12.75 -27.84
CA THR A 170 22.82 13.93 -28.67
C THR A 170 21.62 13.73 -29.58
N ARG A 171 21.47 12.53 -30.17
CA ARG A 171 20.29 12.14 -30.95
C ARG A 171 19.07 11.99 -30.07
N ILE A 172 19.22 11.34 -28.91
CA ILE A 172 18.15 11.22 -27.91
C ILE A 172 17.63 12.61 -27.51
N LEU A 173 18.53 13.58 -27.30
CA LEU A 173 18.15 14.94 -26.95
C LEU A 173 17.35 15.64 -28.05
N ALA A 174 17.69 15.42 -29.33
CA ALA A 174 16.96 15.98 -30.46
C ALA A 174 15.54 15.39 -30.53
N GLU A 175 15.41 14.07 -30.45
CA GLU A 175 14.12 13.37 -30.50
C GLU A 175 13.18 13.79 -29.36
N ILE A 176 13.69 13.93 -28.13
CA ILE A 176 12.81 14.39 -27.03
C ILE A 176 12.42 15.86 -27.17
N ARG A 177 13.27 16.70 -27.80
CA ARG A 177 12.94 18.11 -28.07
C ARG A 177 11.83 18.25 -29.10
N GLU A 178 11.81 17.40 -30.12
CA GLU A 178 10.70 17.32 -31.09
C GLU A 178 9.39 16.92 -30.39
N GLN A 179 9.46 16.11 -29.34
CA GLN A 179 8.31 15.78 -28.47
C GLN A 179 8.01 16.86 -27.40
N GLY A 180 8.60 18.05 -27.53
CA GLY A 180 8.35 19.20 -26.66
C GLY A 180 9.22 19.26 -25.40
N TYR A 181 10.35 18.56 -25.33
CA TYR A 181 11.31 18.68 -24.21
C TYR A 181 11.94 20.08 -24.14
N THR A 182 11.69 20.79 -23.04
CA THR A 182 12.20 22.16 -22.79
C THR A 182 13.40 22.20 -21.84
N GLY A 183 13.90 21.06 -21.38
CA GLY A 183 15.02 20.99 -20.44
C GLY A 183 16.39 21.08 -21.09
N SER A 184 17.44 21.20 -20.26
CA SER A 184 18.83 21.29 -20.72
C SER A 184 19.44 19.92 -21.02
N ALA A 185 20.45 19.89 -21.90
CA ALA A 185 21.24 18.69 -22.19
C ALA A 185 21.87 18.10 -20.92
N ASN A 186 22.36 18.96 -20.02
CA ASN A 186 22.92 18.55 -18.72
C ASN A 186 21.90 17.84 -17.84
N LEU A 187 20.62 18.22 -17.89
CA LEU A 187 19.57 17.53 -17.16
C LEU A 187 19.36 16.10 -17.71
N LEU A 188 19.38 15.92 -19.03
CA LEU A 188 19.31 14.59 -19.66
C LEU A 188 20.52 13.73 -19.31
N VAL A 189 21.74 14.25 -19.47
CA VAL A 189 22.97 13.53 -19.13
C VAL A 189 22.98 13.14 -17.66
N ARG A 190 22.62 14.09 -16.78
CA ARG A 190 22.46 13.81 -15.35
C ARG A 190 21.47 12.67 -15.16
N TYR A 191 20.25 12.78 -15.71
CA TYR A 191 19.17 11.79 -15.63
C TYR A 191 19.59 10.38 -16.03
N ILE A 192 20.32 10.26 -17.14
CA ILE A 192 20.89 8.99 -17.63
C ILE A 192 21.94 8.46 -16.66
N ASN A 193 22.88 9.32 -16.23
CA ASN A 193 23.87 8.97 -15.21
C ASN A 193 23.20 8.53 -13.90
N GLN A 194 21.97 9.02 -13.63
CA GLN A 194 21.20 8.57 -12.48
C GLN A 194 20.62 7.15 -12.60
N GLY A 195 20.78 6.48 -13.76
CA GLY A 195 20.13 5.19 -14.02
C GLY A 195 18.60 5.29 -14.09
N ARG A 196 18.04 6.50 -14.24
CA ARG A 196 16.58 6.69 -14.31
C ARG A 196 15.97 6.22 -15.63
N ALA A 197 16.81 6.08 -16.66
CA ALA A 197 16.48 5.50 -17.96
C ALA A 197 17.20 4.17 -18.20
N ASP A 198 17.70 3.50 -17.16
CA ASP A 198 18.47 2.26 -17.33
C ASP A 198 17.60 1.22 -18.08
N PRO A 199 18.08 0.68 -19.22
CA PRO A 199 17.39 -0.36 -19.98
C PRO A 199 17.30 -1.69 -19.21
N GLU A 200 18.20 -1.94 -18.25
CA GLU A 200 18.01 -2.99 -17.26
C GLU A 200 16.89 -2.56 -16.32
N ARG A 201 15.66 -2.99 -16.62
CA ARG A 201 14.46 -2.70 -15.81
C ARG A 201 14.74 -3.07 -14.36
N VAL A 202 15.02 -2.07 -13.52
CA VAL A 202 15.09 -2.30 -12.07
C VAL A 202 13.73 -2.79 -11.64
N ALA A 203 13.64 -4.08 -11.30
CA ALA A 203 12.41 -4.64 -10.81
C ALA A 203 11.94 -3.80 -9.60
N PRO A 204 10.65 -3.46 -9.55
CA PRO A 204 10.13 -2.70 -8.42
C PRO A 204 10.30 -3.51 -7.13
N ALA A 205 10.39 -2.81 -5.99
CA ALA A 205 10.19 -3.50 -4.71
C ALA A 205 8.81 -4.19 -4.70
N PRO A 206 8.63 -5.35 -4.04
CA PRO A 206 7.36 -6.08 -4.01
C PRO A 206 6.15 -5.20 -3.70
N ARG A 207 6.25 -4.35 -2.66
CA ARG A 207 5.20 -3.39 -2.29
C ARG A 207 4.81 -2.40 -3.38
N ARG A 208 5.77 -2.04 -4.24
CA ARG A 208 5.52 -1.14 -5.35
C ARG A 208 4.81 -1.86 -6.49
N LEU A 209 5.15 -3.13 -6.76
CA LEU A 209 4.39 -3.97 -7.69
C LEU A 209 2.95 -4.19 -7.19
N VAL A 210 2.78 -4.50 -5.91
CA VAL A 210 1.44 -4.59 -5.28
C VAL A 210 0.68 -3.28 -5.45
N SER A 211 1.31 -2.13 -5.18
CA SER A 211 0.68 -0.83 -5.39
C SER A 211 0.22 -0.61 -6.84
N TRP A 212 0.98 -1.10 -7.83
CA TRP A 212 0.59 -1.01 -9.23
C TRP A 212 -0.56 -1.96 -9.58
N LEU A 213 -0.51 -3.21 -9.12
CA LEU A 213 -1.58 -4.20 -9.28
C LEU A 213 -2.91 -3.72 -8.67
N MET A 214 -2.83 -3.09 -7.49
CA MET A 214 -3.98 -2.54 -6.76
C MET A 214 -4.37 -1.13 -7.21
N SER A 215 -3.79 -0.60 -8.28
CA SER A 215 -4.19 0.70 -8.85
C SER A 215 -5.10 0.50 -10.06
N ARG A 216 -6.00 1.45 -10.31
CA ARG A 216 -6.73 1.47 -11.59
C ARG A 216 -5.73 1.65 -12.72
N PRO A 217 -5.78 0.83 -13.79
CA PRO A 217 -4.81 0.93 -14.89
C PRO A 217 -4.73 2.32 -15.52
N SER A 218 -5.86 3.05 -15.59
CA SER A 218 -5.95 4.43 -16.10
C SER A 218 -5.14 5.44 -15.28
N ASP A 219 -4.98 5.20 -13.98
CA ASP A 219 -4.33 6.13 -13.05
C ASP A 219 -2.79 5.97 -13.09
N LEU A 220 -2.30 4.87 -13.70
CA LEU A 220 -0.88 4.62 -13.90
C LEU A 220 -0.37 5.30 -15.18
N PRO A 221 0.78 6.00 -15.12
CA PRO A 221 1.45 6.48 -16.32
C PRO A 221 1.75 5.34 -17.30
N ASP A 222 1.69 5.59 -18.60
CA ASP A 222 1.86 4.54 -19.63
C ASP A 222 3.14 3.72 -19.48
N HIS A 223 4.24 4.37 -19.08
CA HIS A 223 5.51 3.69 -18.81
C HIS A 223 5.43 2.69 -17.64
N THR A 224 4.62 3.01 -16.62
CA THR A 224 4.39 2.15 -15.47
C THR A 224 3.42 1.03 -15.86
N ARG A 225 2.40 1.31 -16.68
CA ARG A 225 1.45 0.32 -17.17
C ARG A 225 2.16 -0.75 -18.01
N ARG A 226 2.95 -0.34 -19.02
CA ARG A 226 3.75 -1.28 -19.82
C ARG A 226 4.66 -2.15 -18.95
N HIS A 227 5.39 -1.52 -18.03
CA HIS A 227 6.28 -2.25 -17.13
C HIS A 227 5.51 -3.23 -16.23
N LEU A 228 4.33 -2.85 -15.76
CA LEU A 228 3.46 -3.74 -15.01
C LEU A 228 3.02 -4.93 -15.88
N ASP A 229 2.64 -4.70 -17.14
CA ASP A 229 2.25 -5.79 -18.06
C ASP A 229 3.40 -6.78 -18.28
N ASP A 230 4.63 -6.29 -18.44
CA ASP A 230 5.82 -7.14 -18.54
C ASP A 230 6.05 -7.99 -17.27
N LEU A 231 5.87 -7.40 -16.09
CA LEU A 231 6.04 -8.08 -14.80
C LEU A 231 4.95 -9.12 -14.54
N ILE A 232 3.71 -8.83 -14.97
CA ILE A 232 2.57 -9.75 -14.87
C ILE A 232 2.79 -10.95 -15.79
N ALA A 233 3.29 -10.73 -17.01
CA ALA A 233 3.53 -11.78 -18.00
C ALA A 233 4.73 -12.68 -17.67
N ALA A 234 5.45 -12.43 -16.57
CA ALA A 234 6.65 -13.17 -16.21
C ALA A 234 6.38 -14.65 -15.83
N CYS A 235 5.24 -14.95 -15.21
CA CYS A 235 4.78 -16.32 -15.02
C CYS A 235 3.23 -16.43 -15.01
N PRO A 236 2.69 -17.65 -15.16
CA PRO A 236 1.24 -17.88 -15.13
C PRO A 236 0.59 -17.39 -13.83
N GLU A 237 1.24 -17.59 -12.68
CA GLU A 237 0.67 -17.25 -11.37
C GLU A 237 0.53 -15.74 -11.17
N THR A 238 1.50 -14.94 -11.65
CA THR A 238 1.39 -13.47 -11.63
C THR A 238 0.32 -12.96 -12.60
N THR A 239 0.12 -13.68 -13.72
CA THR A 239 -0.97 -13.40 -14.66
C THR A 239 -2.33 -13.66 -14.03
N THR A 240 -2.51 -14.83 -13.43
CA THR A 240 -3.74 -15.21 -12.70
C THR A 240 -4.01 -14.27 -11.54
N LEU A 241 -2.98 -13.90 -10.76
CA LEU A 241 -3.09 -12.92 -9.67
C LEU A 241 -3.63 -11.58 -10.18
N ALA A 242 -3.09 -11.06 -11.28
CA ALA A 242 -3.55 -9.80 -11.86
C ALA A 242 -5.00 -9.90 -12.36
N ALA A 243 -5.40 -11.03 -12.95
CA ALA A 243 -6.78 -11.27 -13.37
C ALA A 243 -7.73 -11.25 -12.16
N ARG A 244 -7.42 -12.00 -11.09
CA ARG A 244 -8.23 -12.03 -9.87
C ARG A 244 -8.38 -10.67 -9.20
N VAL A 245 -7.32 -9.86 -9.16
CA VAL A 245 -7.37 -8.48 -8.65
C VAL A 245 -8.27 -7.60 -9.51
N ARG A 246 -8.16 -7.69 -10.85
CA ARG A 246 -8.99 -6.91 -11.78
C ARG A 246 -10.47 -7.29 -11.69
N GLU A 247 -10.77 -8.58 -11.57
CA GLU A 247 -12.14 -9.09 -11.37
C GLU A 247 -12.74 -8.60 -10.05
N PHE A 248 -12.00 -8.71 -8.94
CA PHE A 248 -12.46 -8.19 -7.66
C PHE A 248 -12.68 -6.67 -7.70
N ALA A 249 -11.79 -5.93 -8.38
CA ALA A 249 -11.95 -4.50 -8.57
C ALA A 249 -13.22 -4.17 -9.37
N ALA A 250 -13.58 -4.97 -10.37
CA ALA A 250 -14.81 -4.81 -11.13
C ALA A 250 -16.06 -5.16 -10.30
N ILE A 251 -15.98 -6.14 -9.41
CA ILE A 251 -17.05 -6.44 -8.43
C ILE A 251 -17.23 -5.26 -7.48
N LEU A 252 -16.14 -4.77 -6.89
CA LEU A 252 -16.11 -3.66 -5.94
C LEU A 252 -16.65 -2.35 -6.53
N THR A 253 -16.22 -2.01 -7.75
CA THR A 253 -16.63 -0.75 -8.40
C THR A 253 -18.00 -0.83 -9.05
N GLY A 254 -18.37 -1.99 -9.61
CA GLY A 254 -19.69 -2.25 -10.19
C GLY A 254 -20.79 -2.56 -9.17
N ARG A 255 -20.42 -2.72 -7.89
CA ARG A 255 -21.31 -3.12 -6.79
C ARG A 255 -22.05 -4.45 -7.03
N ARG A 256 -21.33 -5.43 -7.56
CA ARG A 256 -21.86 -6.75 -7.93
C ARG A 256 -21.58 -7.79 -6.84
N GLY A 257 -22.09 -7.57 -5.64
CA GLY A 257 -21.82 -8.47 -4.51
C GLY A 257 -22.27 -9.92 -4.75
N GLU A 258 -23.25 -10.14 -5.61
CA GLU A 258 -23.72 -11.44 -6.07
C GLU A 258 -22.63 -12.29 -6.72
N ASP A 259 -21.63 -11.67 -7.35
CA ASP A 259 -20.54 -12.37 -8.03
C ASP A 259 -19.41 -12.80 -7.07
N LEU A 260 -19.46 -12.37 -5.80
CA LEU A 260 -18.39 -12.61 -4.82
C LEU A 260 -18.17 -14.11 -4.58
N SER A 261 -19.24 -14.90 -4.45
CA SER A 261 -19.11 -16.34 -4.19
C SER A 261 -18.43 -17.07 -5.34
N GLY A 262 -18.76 -16.72 -6.59
CA GLY A 262 -18.10 -17.27 -7.77
C GLY A 262 -16.62 -16.85 -7.85
N TRP A 263 -16.32 -15.59 -7.49
CA TRP A 263 -14.95 -15.10 -7.42
C TRP A 263 -14.13 -15.81 -6.33
N ILE A 264 -14.70 -16.07 -5.15
CA ILE A 264 -14.06 -16.83 -4.06
C ILE A 264 -13.73 -18.24 -4.53
N ALA A 265 -14.69 -18.95 -5.13
CA ALA A 265 -14.50 -20.31 -5.61
C ALA A 265 -13.39 -20.40 -6.66
N THR A 266 -13.40 -19.48 -7.63
CA THR A 266 -12.38 -19.45 -8.69
C THR A 266 -10.99 -19.11 -8.12
N THR A 267 -10.90 -18.11 -7.25
CA THR A 267 -9.62 -17.70 -6.63
C THR A 267 -9.06 -18.80 -5.73
N ARG A 268 -9.92 -19.59 -5.08
CA ARG A 268 -9.52 -20.76 -4.28
C ARG A 268 -8.93 -21.86 -5.16
N ALA A 269 -9.50 -22.10 -6.33
CA ALA A 269 -9.01 -23.09 -7.30
C ALA A 269 -7.63 -22.69 -7.90
N ASP A 270 -7.36 -21.39 -8.03
CA ASP A 270 -6.05 -20.90 -8.51
C ASP A 270 -4.89 -21.20 -7.54
N ALA A 271 -5.19 -21.57 -6.29
CA ALA A 271 -4.20 -21.94 -5.26
C ALA A 271 -3.06 -20.91 -5.05
N LEU A 272 -3.36 -19.62 -5.19
CA LEU A 272 -2.37 -18.54 -5.08
C LEU A 272 -1.83 -18.42 -3.64
N PRO A 273 -0.49 -18.38 -3.44
CA PRO A 273 0.12 -18.27 -2.12
C PRO A 273 -0.39 -17.06 -1.33
N GLY A 274 -0.90 -17.32 -0.12
CA GLY A 274 -1.31 -16.27 0.82
C GLY A 274 -2.77 -15.84 0.77
N PHE A 275 -3.58 -16.43 -0.12
CA PHE A 275 -5.01 -16.15 -0.25
C PHE A 275 -5.90 -16.91 0.76
N ASP A 276 -5.49 -18.07 1.28
CA ASP A 276 -6.34 -18.91 2.15
C ASP A 276 -6.95 -18.14 3.33
N SER A 277 -6.14 -17.37 4.05
CA SER A 277 -6.61 -16.57 5.18
C SER A 277 -7.58 -15.47 4.77
N TYR A 278 -7.42 -14.92 3.56
CA TYR A 278 -8.32 -13.89 3.05
C TYR A 278 -9.67 -14.50 2.64
N LEU A 279 -9.63 -15.58 1.87
CA LEU A 279 -10.83 -16.30 1.41
C LEU A 279 -11.62 -16.87 2.59
N ASN A 280 -10.96 -17.53 3.55
CA ASN A 280 -11.62 -18.01 4.77
C ASN A 280 -12.18 -16.86 5.62
N GLY A 281 -11.60 -15.67 5.53
CA GLY A 281 -12.14 -14.47 6.18
C GLY A 281 -13.43 -13.98 5.52
N LEU A 282 -13.49 -14.03 4.19
CA LEU A 282 -14.71 -13.71 3.42
C LEU A 282 -15.81 -14.74 3.71
N ASP A 283 -15.50 -16.04 3.71
CA ASP A 283 -16.50 -17.09 3.95
C ASP A 283 -17.16 -16.98 5.34
N LYS A 284 -16.40 -16.59 6.37
CA LYS A 284 -16.91 -16.41 7.74
C LYS A 284 -17.92 -15.27 7.87
N ASP A 285 -17.89 -14.31 6.95
CA ASP A 285 -18.67 -13.08 7.01
C ASP A 285 -19.22 -12.74 5.62
N LEU A 286 -19.64 -13.77 4.89
CA LEU A 286 -19.98 -13.69 3.47
C LEU A 286 -21.12 -12.72 3.23
N ASP A 287 -22.20 -12.82 4.01
CA ASP A 287 -23.36 -11.94 3.89
C ASP A 287 -22.95 -10.46 4.04
N ALA A 288 -22.05 -10.17 4.99
CA ALA A 288 -21.57 -8.81 5.18
C ALA A 288 -20.65 -8.35 4.05
N ALA A 289 -19.80 -9.24 3.52
CA ALA A 289 -18.97 -8.95 2.36
C ALA A 289 -19.81 -8.68 1.10
N VAL A 290 -20.81 -9.53 0.82
CA VAL A 290 -21.78 -9.35 -0.27
C VAL A 290 -22.52 -8.03 -0.11
N ALA A 291 -23.07 -7.76 1.08
CA ALA A 291 -23.75 -6.50 1.35
C ALA A 291 -22.84 -5.28 1.16
N GLY A 292 -21.60 -5.33 1.68
CA GLY A 292 -20.60 -4.26 1.49
C GLY A 292 -20.25 -3.97 0.03
N LEU A 293 -20.34 -5.00 -0.82
CA LEU A 293 -20.17 -4.93 -2.26
C LEU A 293 -21.46 -4.63 -3.01
N THR A 294 -22.61 -4.48 -2.36
CA THR A 294 -23.92 -4.28 -3.03
C THR A 294 -24.58 -2.95 -2.64
N VAL A 295 -24.74 -2.70 -1.33
CA VAL A 295 -25.50 -1.54 -0.83
C VAL A 295 -24.76 -0.24 -1.14
N PRO A 296 -25.43 0.92 -1.31
CA PRO A 296 -24.73 2.15 -1.65
C PRO A 296 -23.83 2.71 -0.54
N TYR A 297 -24.03 2.25 0.69
CA TYR A 297 -23.39 2.75 1.90
C TYR A 297 -21.98 2.20 2.10
N SER A 298 -21.10 2.99 2.72
CA SER A 298 -19.75 2.55 3.08
C SER A 298 -19.21 3.38 4.25
N ASN A 299 -18.15 2.89 4.91
CA ASN A 299 -17.49 3.63 5.98
C ASN A 299 -16.48 4.70 5.47
N GLY A 300 -16.37 4.94 4.17
CA GLY A 300 -15.47 5.97 3.60
C GLY A 300 -15.60 7.37 4.25
N PRO A 301 -16.82 7.90 4.48
CA PRO A 301 -17.02 9.20 5.13
C PRO A 301 -16.46 9.27 6.56
N THR A 302 -16.29 8.13 7.23
CA THR A 302 -15.80 8.07 8.60
C THR A 302 -14.33 8.50 8.73
N GLU A 303 -13.50 8.37 7.69
CA GLU A 303 -12.08 8.74 7.73
C GLU A 303 -11.87 10.26 7.89
N GLY A 304 -12.62 11.05 7.13
CA GLY A 304 -12.58 12.51 7.22
C GLY A 304 -13.02 12.99 8.60
N VAL A 305 -14.09 12.37 9.13
CA VAL A 305 -14.57 12.69 10.48
C VAL A 305 -13.58 12.25 11.55
N ASN A 306 -12.98 11.07 11.43
CA ASN A 306 -11.94 10.60 12.35
C ASN A 306 -10.76 11.56 12.41
N THR A 307 -10.35 12.11 11.27
CA THR A 307 -9.28 13.12 11.18
C THR A 307 -9.68 14.40 11.89
N LYS A 308 -10.90 14.91 11.66
CA LYS A 308 -11.45 16.08 12.37
C LYS A 308 -11.52 15.86 13.88
N ILE A 309 -11.92 14.67 14.34
CA ILE A 309 -11.95 14.32 15.76
C ILE A 309 -10.53 14.30 16.36
N LYS A 310 -9.55 13.73 15.65
CA LYS A 310 -8.15 13.76 16.10
C LYS A 310 -7.65 15.20 16.27
N LEU A 311 -8.03 16.11 15.38
CA LEU A 311 -7.72 17.53 15.51
C LEU A 311 -8.40 18.15 16.73
N LEU A 312 -9.71 17.96 16.91
CA LEU A 312 -10.47 18.47 18.05
C LEU A 312 -9.89 17.96 19.38
N LYS A 313 -9.55 16.66 19.46
CA LYS A 313 -8.88 16.05 20.61
C LYS A 313 -7.54 16.73 20.94
N ARG A 314 -6.74 17.06 19.93
CA ARG A 314 -5.44 17.77 20.11
C ARG A 314 -5.66 19.20 20.60
N GLN A 315 -6.68 19.89 20.12
CA GLN A 315 -7.03 21.25 20.56
C GLN A 315 -7.53 21.30 22.02
N THR A 316 -8.11 20.21 22.53
CA THR A 316 -8.65 20.13 23.91
C THR A 316 -7.80 19.27 24.84
N TYR A 317 -6.55 18.98 24.48
CA TYR A 317 -5.68 18.11 25.26
C TYR A 317 -5.53 18.64 26.71
N GLY A 318 -5.81 17.78 27.69
CA GLY A 318 -5.75 18.12 29.12
C GLY A 318 -6.88 19.00 29.66
N LYS A 319 -7.87 19.40 28.84
CA LYS A 319 -8.91 20.38 29.22
C LYS A 319 -10.35 19.89 29.10
N ALA A 320 -10.61 18.69 28.59
CA ALA A 320 -11.97 18.22 28.32
C ALA A 320 -12.24 16.80 28.83
N SER A 321 -13.29 16.65 29.66
CA SER A 321 -13.90 15.35 29.95
C SER A 321 -14.52 14.74 28.69
N PHE A 322 -14.79 13.43 28.71
CA PHE A 322 -15.44 12.76 27.58
C PHE A 322 -16.75 13.46 27.17
N SER A 323 -17.58 13.88 28.14
CA SER A 323 -18.84 14.57 27.89
C SER A 323 -18.64 15.88 27.13
N LEU A 324 -17.63 16.67 27.48
CA LEU A 324 -17.32 17.93 26.78
C LEU A 324 -16.78 17.67 25.37
N LEU A 325 -15.91 16.66 25.23
CA LEU A 325 -15.39 16.25 23.93
C LEU A 325 -16.51 15.72 23.01
N ARG A 326 -17.43 14.89 23.53
CA ARG A 326 -18.59 14.38 22.80
C ARG A 326 -19.46 15.54 22.29
N LYS A 327 -19.81 16.49 23.16
CA LYS A 327 -20.57 17.69 22.76
C LYS A 327 -19.85 18.47 21.65
N ARG A 328 -18.55 18.71 21.79
CA ARG A 328 -17.76 19.41 20.76
C ARG A 328 -17.74 18.65 19.43
N ILE A 329 -17.57 17.33 19.46
CA ILE A 329 -17.59 16.51 18.24
C ILE A 329 -18.96 16.58 17.56
N LEU A 330 -20.06 16.54 18.30
CA LEU A 330 -21.41 16.55 17.72
C LEU A 330 -21.85 17.94 17.23
N LEU A 331 -21.40 19.02 17.89
CA LEU A 331 -21.82 20.39 17.58
C LEU A 331 -20.90 21.12 16.59
N THR A 332 -19.64 20.71 16.43
CA THR A 332 -18.73 21.34 15.46
C THR A 332 -18.94 20.76 14.05
N GLY A 333 -19.88 21.35 13.29
CA GLY A 333 -20.17 21.05 11.88
C GLY A 333 -18.91 21.01 11.03
#